data_AF-A0A380SZK9-F1
#
_entry.id   AF-A0A380SZK9-F1
#
_cell.length_a   1.000
_cell.length_b   1.000
_cell.length_c   1.000
_cell.angle_alpha   90.00
_cell.angle_beta   90.00
_cell.angle_gamma   90.00
#
_symmetry.space_group_name_H-M   'P 1'
#
loop_
_entity.id
_entity.type
_entity.pdbx_description
1 polymer ?
#
loop_
_entity_poly.entity_id
_entity_poly.type
_entity_poly.pdbx_seq_one_letter_code
_entity_poly.pdbx_strand_id
1 'polypeptide(L)'
;MGQQKHAMMKAEDQEAVALGIARRAGVVDYCEHHGVHSHDGDDIQPAYMLGNSMFSDGELDGIFDDRREMTDAIKAAVESCMPECYSCQKLEDD
;
A
#
# COMPACT_ATOMS: atom_id res chain seq x y z
N MET A 1 -25.52 -10.93 -9.13
CA MET A 1 -24.13 -10.47 -9.37
C MET A 1 -23.91 -9.01 -8.93
N GLY A 2 -24.40 -8.61 -7.75
CA GLY A 2 -24.31 -7.21 -7.27
C GLY A 2 -23.40 -7.04 -6.05
N GLN A 3 -23.48 -7.95 -5.07
CA GLN A 3 -22.70 -7.90 -3.83
C GLN A 3 -21.20 -8.20 -4.04
N GLN A 4 -20.88 -9.13 -4.94
CA GLN A 4 -19.48 -9.46 -5.28
C GLN A 4 -18.73 -8.27 -5.90
N LYS A 5 -19.42 -7.42 -6.68
CA LYS A 5 -18.83 -6.24 -7.30
C LYS A 5 -18.51 -5.14 -6.28
N HIS A 6 -19.39 -4.96 -5.30
CA HIS A 6 -19.18 -3.99 -4.22
C HIS A 6 -18.02 -4.36 -3.31
N ALA A 7 -17.86 -5.65 -3.01
CA ALA A 7 -16.75 -6.14 -2.20
C ALA A 7 -15.39 -6.02 -2.93
N MET A 8 -15.36 -6.28 -4.24
CA MET A 8 -14.14 -6.10 -5.04
C MET A 8 -13.71 -4.64 -5.13
N MET A 9 -14.63 -3.71 -5.40
CA MET A 9 -14.30 -2.27 -5.42
C MET A 9 -13.76 -1.80 -4.06
N LYS A 10 -14.36 -2.24 -2.95
CA LYS A 10 -13.86 -1.88 -1.61
C LYS A 10 -12.42 -2.36 -1.39
N ALA A 11 -12.09 -3.58 -1.82
CA ALA A 11 -10.75 -4.12 -1.69
C ALA A 11 -9.72 -3.35 -2.54
N GLU A 12 -10.08 -2.96 -3.76
CA GLU A 12 -9.23 -2.15 -4.65
C GLU A 12 -8.98 -0.75 -4.07
N ASP A 13 -10.02 -0.10 -3.53
CA ASP A 13 -9.89 1.20 -2.86
C ASP A 13 -9.01 1.11 -1.60
N GLN A 14 -9.21 0.07 -0.79
CA GLN A 14 -8.40 -0.19 0.41
C GLN A 14 -6.93 -0.42 0.07
N GLU A 15 -6.65 -1.20 -0.98
CA GLU A 15 -5.29 -1.46 -1.45
C GLU A 15 -4.62 -0.16 -1.94
N ALA A 16 -5.32 0.64 -2.74
CA ALA A 16 -4.79 1.91 -3.25
C ALA A 16 -4.45 2.89 -2.11
N VAL A 17 -5.33 2.99 -1.11
CA VAL A 17 -5.09 3.83 0.08
C VAL A 17 -3.95 3.27 0.92
N ALA A 18 -3.89 1.96 1.13
CA ALA A 18 -2.82 1.29 1.87
C ALA A 18 -1.44 1.51 1.24
N LEU A 19 -1.31 1.35 -0.09
CA LEU A 19 -0.09 1.67 -0.84
C LEU A 19 0.27 3.16 -0.70
N GLY A 20 -0.73 4.04 -0.75
CA GLY A 20 -0.54 5.47 -0.54
C GLY A 20 0.04 5.81 0.84
N ILE A 21 -0.46 5.15 1.90
CA ILE A 21 0.07 5.30 3.26
C ILE A 21 1.51 4.79 3.33
N ALA A 22 1.77 3.59 2.81
CA ALA A 22 3.11 3.01 2.81
C ALA A 22 4.12 3.91 2.07
N ARG A 23 3.73 4.48 0.93
CA ARG A 23 4.57 5.40 0.15
C ARG A 23 4.83 6.70 0.90
N ARG A 24 3.79 7.30 1.50
CA ARG A 24 3.92 8.53 2.29
C ARG A 24 4.79 8.34 3.52
N ALA A 25 4.76 7.15 4.11
CA ALA A 25 5.61 6.77 5.23
C ALA A 25 7.05 6.42 4.82
N GLY A 26 7.36 6.35 3.53
CA GLY A 26 8.68 5.97 3.01
C GLY A 26 8.99 4.48 3.16
N VAL A 27 7.97 3.63 3.32
CA VAL A 27 8.14 2.16 3.43
C VAL A 27 8.23 1.50 2.06
N VAL A 28 7.50 2.02 1.07
CA VAL A 28 7.60 1.56 -0.32
C VAL A 28 8.17 2.67 -1.19
N ASP A 29 9.05 2.29 -2.09
CA ASP A 29 9.51 3.14 -3.18
C ASP A 29 8.55 3.06 -4.36
N TYR A 30 8.49 4.15 -5.12
CA TYR A 30 7.70 4.21 -6.34
C TYR A 30 8.60 4.56 -7.53
N CYS A 31 8.70 3.64 -8.48
CA CYS A 31 9.41 3.89 -9.72
C CYS A 31 8.52 4.68 -10.68
N GLU A 32 8.76 5.99 -10.83
CA GLU A 32 7.98 6.84 -11.75
C GLU A 32 8.07 6.41 -13.22
N HIS A 33 9.17 5.74 -13.60
CA HIS A 33 9.39 5.27 -14.96
C HIS A 33 8.54 4.04 -15.33
N HIS A 34 8.29 3.15 -14.37
CA HIS A 34 7.63 1.87 -14.61
C HIS A 34 6.28 1.74 -13.89
N GLY A 35 5.91 2.73 -13.07
CA GLY A 35 4.64 2.77 -12.36
C GLY A 35 4.48 1.67 -11.31
N VAL A 36 5.57 1.10 -10.82
CA VAL A 36 5.56 -0.01 -9.85
C VAL A 36 6.02 0.46 -8.48
N HIS A 37 5.46 -0.17 -7.44
CA HIS A 37 5.92 0.00 -6.07
C HIS A 37 6.91 -1.13 -5.73
N SER A 38 7.97 -0.79 -5.02
CA SER A 38 8.96 -1.74 -4.53
C SER A 38 9.18 -1.60 -3.03
N HIS A 39 9.52 -2.70 -2.37
CA HIS A 39 9.84 -2.73 -0.96
C HIS A 39 10.90 -3.78 -0.70
N ASP A 40 12.08 -3.33 -0.29
CA ASP A 40 13.27 -4.14 -0.04
C ASP A 40 13.22 -5.01 1.24
N GLY A 41 12.09 -4.99 1.96
CA GLY A 41 11.91 -5.73 3.21
C GLY A 41 12.24 -4.93 4.47
N ASP A 42 12.40 -3.62 4.31
CA ASP A 42 12.60 -2.64 5.38
C ASP A 42 11.44 -2.60 6.41
N ASP A 43 11.61 -1.82 7.46
CA ASP A 43 10.63 -1.75 8.55
C ASP A 43 9.28 -1.16 8.08
N ILE A 44 8.21 -1.94 8.24
CA ILE A 44 6.83 -1.53 7.95
C ILE A 44 6.20 -0.66 9.05
N GLN A 45 6.81 -0.58 10.25
CA GLN A 45 6.26 0.20 11.36
C GLN A 45 5.91 1.67 11.03
N PRO A 46 6.70 2.42 10.23
CA PRO A 46 6.37 3.80 9.85
C PRO A 46 5.01 3.91 9.14
N ALA A 47 4.66 2.95 8.28
CA ALA A 47 3.38 2.92 7.58
C ALA A 47 2.22 2.68 8.56
N TYR A 48 2.39 1.78 9.54
CA TYR A 48 1.38 1.57 10.57
C TYR A 48 1.20 2.80 11.45
N MET A 49 2.27 3.48 11.86
CA MET A 49 2.17 4.69 12.67
C MET A 49 1.44 5.80 11.91
N LEU A 50 1.80 6.03 10.64
CA LEU A 50 1.14 7.03 9.79
C LEU A 50 -0.34 6.68 9.58
N GLY A 51 -0.64 5.42 9.23
CA GLY A 51 -2.01 4.96 9.05
C GLY A 51 -2.85 5.15 10.33
N ASN A 52 -2.31 4.83 11.50
CA ASN A 52 -3.01 5.04 12.77
C ASN A 52 -3.28 6.52 13.07
N SER A 53 -2.38 7.42 12.68
CA SER A 53 -2.64 8.87 12.76
C SER A 53 -3.81 9.24 11.86
N MET A 54 -3.71 8.96 10.56
CA MET A 54 -4.75 9.28 9.57
C MET A 54 -6.13 8.69 9.93
N PHE A 55 -6.15 7.46 10.45
CA PHE A 55 -7.37 6.83 10.94
C PHE A 55 -7.96 7.61 12.13
N SER A 56 -7.12 8.03 13.07
CA SER A 56 -7.57 8.78 14.26
C SER A 56 -8.00 10.20 13.92
N ASP A 57 -7.45 10.79 12.86
CA ASP A 57 -7.88 12.07 12.27
C ASP A 57 -9.16 11.96 11.42
N GLY A 58 -9.64 10.74 11.14
CA GLY A 58 -10.86 10.49 10.35
C GLY A 58 -10.66 10.59 8.83
N GLU A 59 -9.42 10.69 8.35
CA GLU A 59 -9.11 10.77 6.91
C GLU A 59 -9.42 9.47 6.16
N LEU A 60 -9.61 8.36 6.88
CA LEU A 60 -9.84 7.02 6.35
C LEU A 60 -11.28 6.50 6.60
N ASP A 61 -12.18 7.38 7.02
CA ASP A 61 -13.58 7.02 7.30
C ASP A 61 -14.27 6.49 6.03
N GLY A 62 -14.98 5.36 6.17
CA GLY A 62 -15.63 4.67 5.07
C GLY A 62 -14.71 3.84 4.17
N ILE A 63 -13.38 3.89 4.37
CA ILE A 63 -12.42 3.04 3.67
C ILE A 63 -12.14 1.77 4.48
N PHE A 64 -11.84 1.92 5.77
CA PHE A 64 -11.60 0.81 6.70
C PHE A 64 -12.62 0.85 7.85
N ASP A 65 -13.16 -0.30 8.21
CA ASP A 65 -14.09 -0.45 9.33
C ASP A 65 -13.35 -0.33 10.67
N ASP A 66 -12.10 -0.78 10.74
CA ASP A 66 -11.27 -0.67 11.92
C ASP A 66 -9.76 -0.59 11.64
N ARG A 67 -8.99 -0.23 12.67
CA ARG A 67 -7.53 -0.07 12.58
C ARG A 67 -6.82 -1.36 12.17
N ARG A 68 -7.34 -2.52 12.57
CA ARG A 68 -6.73 -3.81 12.24
C ARG A 68 -6.89 -4.08 10.75
N GLU A 69 -8.09 -3.88 10.20
CA GLU A 69 -8.35 -3.99 8.76
C GLU A 69 -7.39 -3.09 7.96
N MET A 70 -7.21 -1.83 8.38
CA MET A 70 -6.24 -0.93 7.77
C MET A 70 -4.80 -1.48 7.84
N THR A 71 -4.33 -1.92 9.01
CA THR A 71 -2.96 -2.44 9.14
C THR A 71 -2.74 -3.74 8.35
N ASP A 72 -3.75 -4.63 8.28
CA ASP A 72 -3.69 -5.84 7.48
C ASP A 72 -3.64 -5.51 5.98
N ALA A 73 -4.39 -4.49 5.53
CA ALA A 73 -4.33 -4.00 4.15
C ALA A 73 -2.95 -3.39 3.81
N ILE A 74 -2.38 -2.57 4.70
CA ILE A 74 -1.01 -2.03 4.55
C ILE A 74 -0.01 -3.17 4.42
N LYS A 75 -0.11 -4.17 5.30
CA LYS A 75 0.77 -5.33 5.26
C LYS A 75 0.68 -6.08 3.93
N ALA A 76 -0.54 -6.43 3.51
CA ALA A 76 -0.77 -7.16 2.27
C ALA A 76 -0.29 -6.39 1.03
N ALA A 77 -0.51 -5.07 0.99
CA ALA A 77 -0.04 -4.22 -0.08
C ALA A 77 1.50 -4.20 -0.17
N VAL A 78 2.18 -4.03 0.96
CA VAL A 78 3.65 -4.01 1.04
C VAL A 78 4.24 -5.39 0.70
N GLU A 79 3.68 -6.48 1.24
CA GLU A 79 4.13 -7.86 0.96
C GLU A 79 3.89 -8.28 -0.51
N SER A 80 2.95 -7.63 -1.20
CA SER A 80 2.70 -7.84 -2.63
C SER A 80 3.67 -7.06 -3.52
N CYS A 81 4.42 -6.09 -2.97
CA CYS A 81 5.43 -5.35 -3.72
C CYS A 81 6.65 -6.24 -3.98
N MET A 82 7.27 -6.05 -5.14
CA MET A 82 8.54 -6.69 -5.44
C MET A 82 9.66 -6.01 -4.64
N PRO A 83 10.76 -6.72 -4.32
CA PRO A 83 11.90 -6.13 -3.61
C PRO A 83 12.49 -4.93 -4.33
N GLU A 84 12.42 -4.93 -5.66
CA GLU A 84 12.94 -3.86 -6.50
C GLU A 84 12.27 -3.82 -7.87
N CYS A 85 12.42 -2.70 -8.58
CA CYS A 85 11.95 -2.56 -9.94
C CYS A 85 12.86 -3.34 -10.90
N TYR A 86 12.44 -4.55 -11.28
CA TYR A 86 13.13 -5.38 -12.29
C TYR A 86 13.44 -4.66 -13.60
N SER A 87 12.58 -3.72 -14.03
CA SER A 87 12.78 -2.97 -15.27
C SER A 87 13.89 -1.93 -15.17
N CYS A 88 14.13 -1.36 -13.98
CA CYS A 88 15.29 -0.50 -13.73
C CYS A 88 16.59 -1.32 -13.66
N GLN A 89 16.58 -2.45 -12.94
CA GLN A 89 17.75 -3.34 -12.89
C GLN A 89 18.21 -3.78 -14.27
N LYS A 90 17.27 -4.13 -15.16
CA LYS A 90 17.59 -4.61 -16.51
C LYS A 90 18.28 -3.53 -17.38
N LEU A 91 18.11 -2.25 -17.06
CA LEU A 91 18.75 -1.14 -17.78
C LEU A 91 20.16 -0.83 -17.25
N GLU A 92 20.51 -1.28 -16.04
CA GLU A 92 21.87 -1.12 -15.48
C GLU A 92 22.84 -2.23 -15.93
N ASP A 93 22.31 -3.35 -16.46
CA ASP A 93 23.09 -4.52 -16.91
C ASP A 93 23.46 -4.49 -18.41
N ASP A 94 23.10 -3.43 -19.17
CA ASP A 94 23.42 -3.25 -20.60
C ASP A 94 24.45 -2.14 -20.87
#